data_AF-A0A238VKL9-F1
#
_entry.id   AF-A0A238VKL9-F1
#
_cell.length_a   1.000
_cell.length_b   1.000
_cell.length_c   1.000
_cell.angle_alpha   90.00
_cell.angle_beta   90.00
_cell.angle_gamma   90.00
#
_symmetry.space_group_name_H-M   'P 1'
#
loop_
_entity.id
_entity.type
_entity.pdbx_description
1 polymer ?
#
loop_
_entity_poly.entity_id
_entity_poly.type
_entity_poly.pdbx_seq_one_letter_code
_entity_poly.pdbx_strand_id
1 'polypeptide(L)'
;MLGVGSAAQAMINSLKNNSRVKNRTRYFDKKRLNSKLGNSRKNILLDKKASPELLEEIKTQMIAENRKAKIKNWIITLLSITFTILIIIFIYTKYIDDLRKFIG
;
A
#
# COMPACT_ATOMS: atom_id res chain seq x y z
N MET A 1 19.70 7.66 15.02
CA MET A 1 19.93 7.65 13.56
C MET A 1 19.17 6.47 12.96
N LEU A 2 17.96 6.72 12.44
CA LEU A 2 17.12 5.75 11.75
C LEU A 2 16.98 6.27 10.33
N GLY A 3 17.58 5.63 9.33
CA GLY A 3 17.40 6.12 7.95
C GLY A 3 18.17 5.38 6.87
N VAL A 4 19.41 4.94 7.13
CA VAL A 4 20.21 4.27 6.08
C VAL A 4 20.23 2.75 6.27
N GLY A 5 20.43 2.26 7.50
CA GLY A 5 20.46 0.82 7.79
C GLY A 5 19.12 0.11 7.58
N SER A 6 18.00 0.76 7.91
CA SER A 6 16.65 0.18 7.74
C SER A 6 16.24 0.10 6.26
N ALA A 7 16.56 1.12 5.46
CA ALA A 7 16.29 1.15 4.03
C ALA A 7 17.15 0.14 3.26
N ALA A 8 18.44 0.04 3.59
CA ALA A 8 19.33 -0.98 3.03
C ALA A 8 18.88 -2.39 3.40
N GLN A 9 18.47 -2.62 4.65
CA GLN A 9 17.96 -3.92 5.09
C GLN A 9 16.65 -4.30 4.39
N ALA A 10 15.75 -3.34 4.14
CA ALA A 10 14.53 -3.56 3.37
C ALA A 10 14.83 -3.94 1.92
N MET A 11 15.82 -3.28 1.29
CA MET A 11 16.27 -3.60 -0.06
C MET A 11 16.90 -5.00 -0.12
N ILE A 12 17.78 -5.34 0.82
CA ILE A 12 18.40 -6.67 0.92
C ILE A 12 17.33 -7.75 1.09
N ASN A 13 16.33 -7.52 1.95
CA ASN A 13 15.23 -8.44 2.17
C ASN A 13 14.35 -8.59 0.90
N SER A 14 14.09 -7.50 0.17
CA SER A 14 13.36 -7.53 -1.10
C SER A 14 14.10 -8.36 -2.17
N LEU A 15 15.41 -8.14 -2.32
CA LEU A 15 16.25 -8.92 -3.23
C LEU A 15 16.30 -10.40 -2.85
N LYS A 16 16.43 -10.72 -1.56
CA LYS A 16 16.42 -12.09 -1.03
C LYS A 16 15.08 -12.79 -1.22
N ASN A 17 13.96 -12.06 -1.14
CA ASN A 17 12.65 -12.63 -1.35
C ASN A 17 12.38 -12.86 -2.85
N ASN A 18 12.79 -11.93 -3.71
CA ASN A 18 12.68 -12.07 -5.16
C ASN A 18 13.59 -13.17 -5.73
N SER A 19 14.81 -13.36 -5.19
CA SER A 19 15.69 -14.44 -5.63
C SER A 19 15.12 -15.82 -5.35
N ARG A 20 14.34 -15.97 -4.26
CA ARG A 20 13.61 -17.20 -3.92
C ARG A 20 12.40 -17.47 -4.82
N VAL A 21 11.88 -16.46 -5.54
CA VAL A 21 10.77 -16.64 -6.50
C VAL A 21 11.22 -17.45 -7.72
N LYS A 22 12.50 -17.34 -8.12
CA LYS A 22 13.05 -18.08 -9.28
C LYS A 22 13.10 -19.60 -9.05
N ASN A 23 13.24 -20.03 -7.79
CA ASN A 23 13.24 -21.44 -7.36
C ASN A 23 11.87 -21.91 -6.82
N ARG A 24 10.87 -21.04 -6.75
CA ARG A 24 9.50 -21.45 -6.42
C ARG A 24 8.83 -22.01 -7.67
N THR A 25 8.54 -23.31 -7.66
CA THR A 25 7.61 -23.91 -8.62
C THR A 25 6.31 -23.11 -8.59
N ARG A 26 5.96 -22.47 -9.71
CA ARG A 26 4.68 -21.75 -9.81
C ARG A 26 3.56 -22.75 -9.57
N TYR A 27 2.51 -22.32 -8.88
CA TYR A 27 1.42 -23.20 -8.45
C TYR A 27 0.79 -23.96 -9.64
N PHE A 28 0.78 -23.33 -10.81
CA PHE A 28 0.28 -23.89 -12.07
C PHE A 28 1.31 -24.68 -12.88
N ASP A 29 2.61 -24.50 -12.60
CA ASP A 29 3.70 -25.27 -13.24
C ASP A 29 3.94 -26.62 -12.55
N LYS A 30 3.26 -26.87 -11.42
CA LYS A 30 3.27 -28.16 -10.72
C LYS A 30 2.45 -29.19 -11.52
N LYS A 31 2.95 -29.59 -12.69
CA LYS A 31 2.40 -30.68 -13.49
C LYS A 31 2.39 -31.96 -12.63
N ARG A 32 1.19 -32.38 -12.23
CA ARG A 32 0.82 -33.75 -11.84
C ARG A 32 1.49 -34.33 -10.57
N LEU A 33 1.22 -33.73 -9.41
CA LEU A 33 1.37 -34.43 -8.11
C LEU A 33 0.02 -34.79 -7.45
N ASN A 34 -1.09 -34.67 -8.17
CA ASN A 34 -2.43 -35.02 -7.68
C ASN A 34 -3.04 -36.19 -8.46
N SER A 35 -2.27 -37.25 -8.73
CA SER A 35 -2.85 -38.52 -9.16
C SER A 35 -2.70 -39.52 -8.02
N LYS A 36 -3.85 -39.92 -7.46
CA LYS A 36 -4.06 -40.94 -6.43
C LYS A 36 -3.76 -40.47 -4.99
N LEU A 37 -4.80 -40.00 -4.29
CA LEU A 37 -5.56 -40.79 -3.32
C LEU A 37 -6.49 -39.87 -2.50
N GLY A 38 -7.77 -40.22 -2.40
CA GLY A 38 -8.61 -39.88 -1.25
C GLY A 38 -9.55 -38.67 -1.37
N ASN A 39 -10.85 -38.98 -1.52
CA ASN A 39 -12.02 -38.19 -1.09
C ASN A 39 -12.25 -36.84 -1.78
N SER A 40 -13.12 -36.77 -2.79
CA SER A 40 -14.57 -36.67 -2.61
C SER A 40 -14.99 -35.67 -1.52
N ARG A 41 -14.70 -34.40 -1.75
CA ARG A 41 -15.50 -33.23 -1.34
C ARG A 41 -14.90 -32.00 -2.02
N LYS A 42 -15.21 -31.84 -3.31
CA LYS A 42 -15.08 -30.54 -3.98
C LYS A 42 -15.86 -29.57 -3.08
N ASN A 43 -15.18 -28.60 -2.47
CA ASN A 43 -15.77 -27.70 -1.48
C ASN A 43 -17.01 -27.03 -2.05
N ILE A 44 -18.20 -27.57 -1.74
CA ILE A 44 -19.51 -27.02 -2.11
C ILE A 44 -19.62 -25.55 -1.64
N LEU A 45 -18.88 -25.20 -0.59
CA LEU A 45 -18.73 -23.85 -0.06
C LEU A 45 -18.06 -22.85 -1.04
N LEU A 46 -17.22 -23.31 -1.98
CA LEU A 46 -16.56 -22.47 -2.98
C LEU A 46 -17.33 -22.40 -4.31
N ASP A 47 -18.22 -23.35 -4.58
CA ASP A 47 -19.09 -23.34 -5.78
C ASP A 47 -20.38 -22.50 -5.55
N LYS A 48 -20.68 -22.11 -4.30
CA LYS A 48 -21.80 -21.23 -3.97
C LYS A 48 -21.43 -19.78 -4.26
N LYS A 49 -21.57 -19.36 -5.52
CA LYS A 49 -21.54 -17.93 -5.88
C LYS A 49 -22.53 -17.18 -4.99
N ALA A 50 -22.08 -16.05 -4.45
CA ALA A 50 -22.95 -15.13 -3.70
C ALA A 50 -24.18 -14.78 -4.56
N SER A 51 -25.34 -14.65 -3.92
CA SER A 51 -26.55 -14.14 -4.60
C SER A 51 -26.22 -12.81 -5.28
N PRO A 52 -26.74 -12.52 -6.48
CA PRO A 52 -26.52 -11.23 -7.15
C PRO A 52 -26.86 -10.05 -6.23
N GLU A 53 -27.90 -10.19 -5.39
CA GLU A 53 -28.29 -9.18 -4.39
C GLU A 53 -27.21 -8.94 -3.34
N LEU A 54 -26.59 -10.01 -2.83
CA LEU A 54 -25.51 -9.93 -1.85
C LEU A 54 -24.25 -9.26 -2.46
N LEU A 55 -23.99 -9.51 -3.75
CA LEU A 55 -22.89 -8.87 -4.49
C LEU A 55 -23.12 -7.36 -4.65
N GLU A 56 -24.35 -6.94 -4.94
CA GLU A 56 -24.70 -5.53 -5.01
C GLU A 56 -24.58 -4.84 -3.65
N GLU A 57 -25.02 -5.50 -2.59
CA GLU A 57 -24.86 -4.99 -1.22
C GLU A 57 -23.37 -4.81 -0.86
N ILE A 58 -22.54 -5.81 -1.09
CA ILE A 58 -21.08 -5.72 -0.84
C ILE A 58 -20.46 -4.58 -1.67
N LYS A 59 -20.87 -4.44 -2.94
CA LYS A 59 -20.35 -3.39 -3.83
C LYS A 59 -20.72 -1.99 -3.33
N THR A 60 -21.96 -1.79 -2.90
CA THR A 60 -22.43 -0.49 -2.40
C THR A 60 -21.75 -0.11 -1.08
N GLN A 61 -21.60 -1.06 -0.16
CA GLN A 61 -20.85 -0.86 1.09
C GLN A 61 -19.39 -0.49 0.81
N MET A 62 -18.71 -1.24 -0.07
CA MET A 62 -17.33 -0.97 -0.47
C MET A 62 -17.17 0.41 -1.11
N ILE A 63 -18.12 0.84 -1.95
CA ILE A 63 -18.10 2.19 -2.56
C ILE A 63 -18.24 3.27 -1.47
N ALA A 64 -19.13 3.08 -0.50
CA ALA A 64 -19.34 4.02 0.58
C ALA A 64 -18.08 4.17 1.47
N GLU A 65 -17.44 3.06 1.83
CA GLU A 65 -16.19 3.06 2.60
C GLU A 65 -15.05 3.73 1.84
N ASN A 66 -14.90 3.40 0.55
CA ASN A 66 -13.88 4.02 -0.31
C ASN A 66 -14.08 5.53 -0.46
N ARG A 67 -15.33 6.02 -0.50
CA ARG A 67 -15.61 7.47 -0.53
C ARG A 67 -15.16 8.13 0.77
N LYS A 68 -15.48 7.55 1.93
CA LYS A 68 -15.04 8.07 3.24
C LYS A 68 -13.51 8.10 3.34
N ALA A 69 -12.84 7.01 2.95
CA ALA A 69 -11.38 6.92 2.94
C ALA A 69 -10.74 7.97 2.00
N LYS A 70 -11.31 8.17 0.80
CA LYS A 70 -10.84 9.19 -0.14
C LYS A 70 -10.94 10.59 0.44
N ILE A 71 -12.06 10.96 1.07
CA ILE A 71 -12.23 12.29 1.69
C ILE A 71 -11.20 12.49 2.80
N LYS A 72 -11.02 11.50 3.67
CA LYS A 72 -10.01 11.56 4.74
C LYS A 72 -8.59 11.75 4.17
N ASN A 73 -8.24 10.99 3.14
CA ASN A 73 -6.94 11.10 2.49
C ASN A 73 -6.75 12.47 1.83
N TRP A 74 -7.79 13.01 1.20
CA TRP A 74 -7.75 14.35 0.62
C TRP A 74 -7.51 15.44 1.66
N ILE A 75 -8.19 15.37 2.81
CA ILE A 75 -7.99 16.32 3.92
C ILE A 75 -6.54 16.27 4.43
N ILE A 76 -6.00 15.06 4.63
CA ILE A 76 -4.61 14.88 5.10
C ILE A 76 -3.62 15.44 4.09
N THR A 77 -3.80 15.14 2.80
CA THR A 77 -2.93 15.66 1.73
C THR A 77 -2.97 17.18 1.67
N LEU A 78 -4.15 17.78 1.75
CA LEU A 78 -4.30 19.24 1.72
C LEU A 78 -3.62 19.89 2.92
N LEU A 79 -3.81 19.35 4.12
CA LEU A 79 -3.14 19.81 5.34
C LEU A 79 -1.61 19.73 5.21
N SER A 80 -1.10 18.63 4.67
CA SER A 80 0.34 18.42 4.46
C SER A 80 0.93 19.43 3.47
N ILE A 81 0.23 19.73 2.38
CA ILE A 81 0.66 20.72 1.39
C ILE A 81 0.69 22.11 2.03
N THR A 82 -0.38 22.51 2.72
CA THR A 82 -0.46 23.80 3.40
C THR A 82 0.66 23.97 4.42
N PHE A 83 0.90 22.95 5.25
CA PHE A 83 1.97 22.96 6.24
C PHE A 83 3.36 23.11 5.59
N THR A 84 3.60 22.41 4.48
CA THR A 84 4.86 22.49 3.73
C THR A 84 5.10 23.90 3.18
N ILE A 85 4.07 24.54 2.63
CA ILE A 85 4.15 25.93 2.12
C ILE A 85 4.48 26.90 3.26
N LEU A 86 3.84 26.75 4.42
CA LEU A 86 4.10 27.60 5.59
C LEU A 86 5.56 27.51 6.06
N ILE A 87 6.13 26.30 6.09
CA ILE A 87 7.55 26.11 6.44
C ILE A 87 8.46 26.84 5.46
N ILE A 88 8.19 26.72 4.15
CA ILE A 88 9.00 27.38 3.12
C ILE A 88 8.97 28.90 3.30
N ILE A 89 7.77 29.47 3.50
CA ILE A 89 7.61 30.92 3.74
C ILE A 89 8.39 31.33 4.99
N PHE A 90 8.26 30.59 6.10
CA PHE A 90 8.95 30.90 7.35
C PHE A 90 10.48 30.89 7.20
N ILE A 91 11.03 29.92 6.48
CA ILE A 91 12.47 29.85 6.20
C ILE A 91 12.88 31.05 5.34
N TYR A 92 12.10 31.38 4.32
CA TYR A 92 12.38 32.49 3.42
C TYR A 92 12.37 33.83 4.16
N THR A 93 11.36 34.09 4.98
CA THR A 93 11.28 35.34 5.77
C THR A 93 12.45 35.45 6.74
N LYS A 94 12.81 34.36 7.43
CA LYS A 94 13.96 34.35 8.34
C LYS A 94 15.28 34.65 7.61
N TYR A 95 15.48 34.03 6.45
CA TYR A 95 16.68 34.27 5.64
C TYR A 95 16.78 35.73 5.19
N ILE A 96 15.69 36.32 4.74
CA ILE A 96 15.65 37.74 4.35
C ILE A 96 15.90 38.66 5.55
N ASP A 97 15.33 38.36 6.72
CA ASP A 97 15.57 39.13 7.95
C ASP A 97 17.05 39.08 8.36
N ASP A 98 17.67 37.91 8.30
CA ASP A 98 19.10 37.75 8.62
C ASP A 98 19.99 38.48 7.60
N LEU A 99 19.64 38.44 6.31
CA LEU A 99 20.35 39.18 5.27
C LEU A 99 20.24 40.70 5.45
N ARG A 100 19.06 41.18 5.86
CA ARG A 100 18.82 42.61 6.12
C ARG A 100 19.65 43.12 7.30
N LYS A 101 19.83 42.32 8.35
CA LYS A 101 20.71 42.65 9.49
C LYS A 101 22.19 42.61 9.16
N PHE A 102 22.58 41.88 8.11
CA PHE A 102 23.98 41.79 7.69
C PHE A 102 24.41 42.95 6.80
N ILE A 103 23.49 43.51 6.01
CA ILE A 103 23.77 44.58 5.03
C ILE A 103 23.54 45.99 5.61
N GLY A 104 22.63 46.16 6.57
CA GLY A 104 22.35 47.44 7.24
C GLY A 104 23.09 47.59 8.55
#